data_AF-A0A9X0B8M3-F1
#
_entry.id   AF-A0A9X0B8M3-F1
#
_cell.length_a   1.000
_cell.length_b   1.000
_cell.length_c   1.000
_cell.angle_alpha   90.00
_cell.angle_beta   90.00
_cell.angle_gamma   90.00
#
_symmetry.space_group_name_H-M   'P 1'
#
loop_
_entity.id
_entity.type
_entity.pdbx_description
1 polymer ?
#
loop_
_entity_poly.entity_id
_entity_poly.type
_entity_poly.pdbx_seq_one_letter_code
_entity_poly.pdbx_strand_id
1 'polypeptide(L)'
;MSLFSSTRSIALASGRLTTRSLLSKPQLASNAQPHRFNSTNKPASSSSSSPSTPRPSSSAPQQSRSNFPVIPIIAIFLLGSGSYILLVNSRTVTVVFFLGGPGSGKGTQSANLVKNYSFVHLSAGDLLRAEQVREGSSRGAMIKEYITEGKIVPMEVTVNLLSDAMAESLVSNPPPAGSKARFLIDGFPRKLDQAEFFEASVCPSELVLFLDCPEDVMESRLLKRGETSGRDDDNAASIRKRFRTFVETSMPVVEAFRKEDKVVTVKATGSVDEVYESVKAGIEARGLHAR
;
A
#
# COMPACT_ATOMS: atom_id res chain seq x y z
N MET A 1 6.83 10.94 65.08
CA MET A 1 7.61 10.05 65.96
C MET A 1 7.58 8.65 65.38
N SER A 2 8.76 8.08 65.10
CA SER A 2 9.14 6.64 64.98
C SER A 2 8.49 5.77 63.88
N LEU A 3 9.19 5.38 62.80
CA LEU A 3 10.19 4.27 62.62
C LEU A 3 9.53 2.86 62.70
N PHE A 4 9.72 1.83 61.84
CA PHE A 4 10.88 1.20 61.15
C PHE A 4 10.35 0.47 59.87
N SER A 5 10.98 0.55 58.68
CA SER A 5 12.07 -0.29 58.12
C SER A 5 11.77 -1.78 57.89
N SER A 6 11.86 -2.22 56.62
CA SER A 6 12.54 -3.48 56.26
C SER A 6 13.01 -3.49 54.80
N THR A 7 14.33 -3.46 54.64
CA THR A 7 15.15 -3.68 53.44
C THR A 7 15.27 -5.16 53.07
N ARG A 8 15.41 -5.48 51.77
CA ARG A 8 16.28 -6.56 51.28
C ARG A 8 16.78 -6.30 49.85
N SER A 9 18.11 -6.15 49.73
CA SER A 9 18.92 -6.17 48.51
C SER A 9 19.27 -7.60 48.08
N ILE A 10 19.35 -7.87 46.76
CA ILE A 10 20.19 -8.92 46.13
C ILE A 10 20.50 -8.41 44.70
N ALA A 11 21.68 -7.82 44.45
CA ALA A 11 22.96 -8.41 44.00
C ALA A 11 23.15 -8.40 42.47
N LEU A 12 24.10 -7.55 42.05
CA LEU A 12 24.74 -7.49 40.73
C LEU A 12 25.72 -8.66 40.57
N ALA A 13 25.75 -9.28 39.39
CA ALA A 13 26.88 -10.10 38.95
C ALA A 13 27.26 -9.76 37.50
N SER A 14 28.48 -9.24 37.38
CA SER A 14 29.25 -8.94 36.19
C SER A 14 29.67 -10.20 35.42
N GLY A 15 29.55 -10.19 34.10
CA GLY A 15 30.11 -11.21 33.20
C GLY A 15 30.80 -10.56 32.00
N ARG A 16 32.11 -10.83 31.86
CA ARG A 16 33.07 -10.22 30.93
C ARG A 16 32.77 -10.47 29.45
N LEU A 17 33.06 -9.46 28.63
CA LEU A 17 33.35 -9.61 27.21
C LEU A 17 34.71 -10.29 27.00
N THR A 18 34.76 -11.28 26.11
CA THR A 18 35.98 -11.65 25.39
C THR A 18 35.66 -11.95 23.92
N THR A 19 36.44 -11.29 23.07
CA THR A 19 36.55 -11.35 21.62
C THR A 19 36.86 -12.73 21.04
N ARG A 20 36.29 -13.07 19.88
CA ARG A 20 37.08 -13.59 18.73
C ARG A 20 36.31 -13.57 17.41
N SER A 21 36.91 -12.88 16.45
CA SER A 21 36.82 -13.03 15.00
C SER A 21 36.77 -14.49 14.55
N LEU A 22 36.05 -14.79 13.47
CA LEU A 22 36.56 -15.60 12.35
C LEU A 22 35.64 -15.45 11.11
N LEU A 23 36.26 -15.01 10.01
CA LEU A 23 35.76 -15.12 8.64
C LEU A 23 35.69 -16.59 8.21
N SER A 24 34.71 -16.96 7.38
CA SER A 24 34.95 -17.71 6.13
C SER A 24 33.64 -17.96 5.37
N LYS A 25 33.60 -17.50 4.11
CA LYS A 25 32.66 -17.93 3.06
C LYS A 25 32.78 -19.44 2.79
N PRO A 26 31.78 -20.05 2.16
CA PRO A 26 32.04 -21.10 1.17
C PRO A 26 31.63 -20.65 -0.23
N GLN A 27 32.54 -20.90 -1.17
CA GLN A 27 32.36 -20.94 -2.62
C GLN A 27 32.62 -22.38 -3.09
N LEU A 28 32.28 -22.69 -4.36
CA LEU A 28 32.42 -23.94 -5.13
C LEU A 28 31.16 -24.85 -5.11
N ALA A 29 30.66 -25.41 -6.22
CA ALA A 29 31.15 -25.63 -7.60
C ALA A 29 29.93 -25.60 -8.58
N SER A 30 29.95 -25.17 -9.85
CA SER A 30 30.69 -25.57 -11.06
C SER A 30 30.33 -26.95 -11.65
N ASN A 31 29.92 -26.93 -12.94
CA ASN A 31 29.69 -27.99 -13.95
C ASN A 31 28.36 -28.79 -13.85
N ALA A 32 27.59 -29.06 -14.92
CA ALA A 32 27.81 -29.05 -16.36
C ALA A 32 26.48 -28.89 -17.16
N GLN A 33 26.54 -28.39 -18.40
CA GLN A 33 25.55 -28.57 -19.48
C GLN A 33 25.98 -29.75 -20.40
N PRO A 34 25.34 -30.02 -21.56
CA PRO A 34 23.97 -30.51 -21.78
C PRO A 34 23.96 -31.76 -22.69
N HIS A 35 22.87 -32.53 -22.74
CA HIS A 35 22.63 -33.42 -23.88
C HIS A 35 21.17 -33.41 -24.35
N ARG A 36 21.02 -32.92 -25.60
CA ARG A 36 19.94 -33.22 -26.55
C ARG A 36 19.78 -34.73 -26.71
N PHE A 37 18.54 -35.21 -26.87
CA PHE A 37 18.14 -35.94 -28.07
C PHE A 37 16.63 -35.89 -28.29
N ASN A 38 16.28 -35.90 -29.57
CA ASN A 38 15.00 -35.54 -30.15
C ASN A 38 14.24 -36.81 -30.55
N SER A 39 12.93 -36.66 -30.80
CA SER A 39 12.22 -37.28 -31.93
C SER A 39 11.47 -38.62 -31.75
N THR A 40 10.16 -38.50 -32.00
CA THR A 40 9.33 -39.23 -33.01
C THR A 40 8.55 -40.51 -32.69
N ASN A 41 7.27 -40.42 -33.12
CA ASN A 41 6.45 -41.38 -33.89
C ASN A 41 5.32 -42.18 -33.22
N LYS A 42 4.10 -41.69 -33.44
CA LYS A 42 2.86 -42.41 -33.88
C LYS A 42 3.08 -42.99 -35.31
N PRO A 43 2.14 -43.70 -36.00
CA PRO A 43 0.80 -44.20 -35.65
C PRO A 43 0.47 -45.64 -36.20
N ALA A 44 -0.79 -46.10 -36.03
CA ALA A 44 -1.60 -47.02 -36.90
C ALA A 44 -2.55 -47.87 -36.00
N SER A 45 -3.87 -47.65 -35.95
CA SER A 45 -4.96 -48.04 -36.90
C SER A 45 -5.36 -49.52 -36.84
N SER A 46 -6.60 -49.82 -36.41
CA SER A 46 -7.64 -50.56 -37.17
C SER A 46 -8.70 -51.24 -36.26
N SER A 47 -10.00 -50.99 -36.55
CA SER A 47 -11.20 -51.88 -36.58
C SER A 47 -11.31 -53.08 -35.61
N SER A 48 -12.45 -53.49 -35.02
CA SER A 48 -13.89 -53.38 -35.34
C SER A 48 -14.73 -54.07 -34.23
N SER A 49 -16.05 -53.79 -34.24
CA SER A 49 -17.21 -54.60 -33.80
C SER A 49 -17.53 -54.84 -32.31
N SER A 50 -18.67 -54.27 -31.91
CA SER A 50 -19.53 -54.46 -30.70
C SER A 50 -20.23 -55.84 -30.65
N PRO A 51 -21.18 -56.14 -29.73
CA PRO A 51 -21.60 -55.46 -28.48
C PRO A 51 -21.78 -56.40 -27.25
N SER A 52 -21.74 -55.89 -26.01
CA SER A 52 -22.53 -56.47 -24.91
C SER A 52 -22.63 -55.58 -23.66
N THR A 53 -23.89 -55.51 -23.19
CA THR A 53 -24.44 -55.18 -21.85
C THR A 53 -24.31 -53.75 -21.27
N PRO A 54 -25.44 -53.16 -20.81
CA PRO A 54 -25.46 -51.85 -20.18
C PRO A 54 -24.99 -51.93 -18.72
N ARG A 55 -23.97 -51.13 -18.37
CA ARG A 55 -23.59 -50.83 -16.98
C ARG A 55 -24.55 -49.78 -16.40
N PRO A 56 -24.89 -49.85 -15.11
CA PRO A 56 -25.75 -48.86 -14.47
C PRO A 56 -25.03 -47.52 -14.39
N SER A 57 -25.77 -46.47 -14.73
CA SER A 57 -25.39 -45.06 -14.62
C SER A 57 -25.18 -44.67 -13.15
N SER A 58 -23.92 -44.57 -12.71
CA SER A 58 -23.59 -43.86 -11.47
C SER A 58 -23.56 -42.35 -11.77
N SER A 59 -24.70 -41.67 -11.61
CA SER A 59 -24.73 -40.22 -11.51
C SER A 59 -24.06 -39.81 -10.21
N ALA A 60 -22.74 -39.60 -10.25
CA ALA A 60 -22.05 -38.87 -9.19
C ALA A 60 -22.65 -37.45 -9.15
N PRO A 61 -23.08 -36.96 -7.97
CA PRO A 61 -23.64 -35.63 -7.87
C PRO A 61 -22.56 -34.63 -8.31
N GLN A 62 -22.83 -33.89 -9.38
CA GLN A 62 -22.07 -32.69 -9.72
C GLN A 62 -22.20 -31.75 -8.54
N GLN A 63 -21.19 -31.74 -7.67
CA GLN A 63 -21.01 -30.70 -6.69
C GLN A 63 -20.94 -29.39 -7.48
N SER A 64 -21.97 -28.57 -7.31
CA SER A 64 -21.95 -27.18 -7.73
C SER A 64 -20.68 -26.57 -7.15
N ARG A 65 -19.72 -26.24 -8.01
CA ARG A 65 -18.59 -25.41 -7.61
C ARG A 65 -19.20 -24.08 -7.22
N SER A 66 -19.40 -23.88 -5.92
CA SER A 66 -19.56 -22.55 -5.38
C SER A 66 -18.32 -21.77 -5.82
N ASN A 67 -18.50 -20.85 -6.77
CA ASN A 67 -17.50 -19.86 -7.10
C ASN A 67 -17.36 -18.94 -5.88
N PHE A 68 -16.62 -19.40 -4.88
CA PHE A 68 -16.10 -18.51 -3.86
C PHE A 68 -15.18 -17.53 -4.58
N PRO A 69 -15.36 -16.20 -4.42
CA PRO A 69 -14.44 -15.24 -5.00
C PRO A 69 -13.04 -15.56 -4.46
N VAL A 70 -12.11 -15.87 -5.35
CA VAL A 70 -10.70 -16.02 -4.99
C VAL A 70 -10.24 -14.63 -4.56
N ILE A 71 -10.23 -14.40 -3.24
CA ILE A 71 -9.76 -13.14 -2.67
C ILE A 71 -8.29 -12.99 -3.11
N PRO A 72 -7.87 -11.83 -3.63
CA PRO A 72 -6.55 -11.63 -4.26
C PRO A 72 -5.37 -11.56 -3.27
N ILE A 73 -5.39 -12.40 -2.25
CA ILE A 73 -4.40 -12.45 -1.17
C ILE A 73 -3.38 -13.54 -1.53
N ILE A 74 -2.12 -13.13 -1.75
CA ILE A 74 -1.02 -14.07 -1.95
C ILE A 74 -0.66 -14.71 -0.60
N ALA A 75 -0.59 -13.91 0.46
CA ALA A 75 -0.27 -14.36 1.81
C ALA A 75 -0.75 -13.34 2.86
N ILE A 76 -1.04 -13.85 4.07
CA ILE A 76 -1.22 -13.07 5.29
C ILE A 76 -0.05 -13.43 6.20
N PHE A 77 0.87 -12.50 6.45
CA PHE A 77 1.93 -12.72 7.43
C PHE A 77 1.47 -12.22 8.79
N LEU A 78 1.28 -13.12 9.76
CA LEU A 78 1.05 -12.73 11.15
C LEU A 78 2.36 -12.16 11.72
N LEU A 79 2.38 -10.85 11.95
CA LEU A 79 3.37 -10.21 12.79
C LEU A 79 2.90 -10.35 14.24
N GLY A 80 3.78 -10.83 15.13
CA GLY A 80 3.44 -10.98 16.55
C GLY A 80 2.77 -9.71 17.11
N SER A 81 1.79 -9.87 18.01
CA SER A 81 0.78 -8.88 18.46
C SER A 81 -0.55 -8.81 17.68
N GLY A 82 -0.84 -9.79 16.83
CA GLY A 82 -2.13 -9.86 16.10
C GLY A 82 -2.23 -8.91 14.90
N SER A 83 -1.10 -8.31 14.51
CA SER A 83 -0.98 -7.55 13.27
C SER A 83 -0.72 -8.50 12.11
N TYR A 84 -1.19 -8.17 10.91
CA TYR A 84 -0.82 -8.90 9.71
C TYR A 84 -0.43 -7.97 8.57
N ILE A 85 0.41 -8.45 7.66
CA ILE A 85 0.69 -7.77 6.39
C ILE A 85 0.04 -8.56 5.26
N LEU A 86 -0.71 -7.83 4.43
CA LEU A 86 -1.41 -8.34 3.27
C LEU A 86 -0.51 -8.27 2.04
N LEU A 87 -0.04 -9.41 1.56
CA LEU A 87 0.68 -9.46 0.28
C LEU A 87 -0.33 -9.65 -0.83
N VAL A 88 -0.50 -8.62 -1.67
CA VAL A 88 -1.54 -8.55 -2.70
C VAL A 88 -0.93 -8.76 -4.07
N ASN A 89 -1.61 -9.52 -4.92
CA ASN A 89 -1.12 -9.78 -6.27
C ASN A 89 -1.37 -8.57 -7.20
N SER A 90 -0.31 -8.04 -7.80
CA SER A 90 -0.39 -6.95 -8.80
C SER A 90 -1.15 -7.35 -10.09
N ARG A 91 -1.37 -8.66 -10.30
CA ARG A 91 -2.25 -9.16 -11.37
C ARG A 91 -3.73 -8.95 -11.08
N THR A 92 -4.12 -8.78 -9.82
CA THR A 92 -5.52 -8.66 -9.39
C THR A 92 -5.81 -7.33 -8.72
N VAL A 93 -4.79 -6.54 -8.38
CA VAL A 93 -4.92 -5.21 -7.79
C VAL A 93 -4.01 -4.21 -8.51
N THR A 94 -4.55 -3.02 -8.74
CA THR A 94 -3.81 -1.84 -9.23
C THR A 94 -3.76 -0.82 -8.11
N VAL A 95 -2.55 -0.38 -7.74
CA VAL A 95 -2.33 0.71 -6.78
C VAL A 95 -1.83 1.94 -7.51
N VAL A 96 -2.47 3.08 -7.24
CA VAL A 96 -2.02 4.40 -7.68
C VAL A 96 -1.72 5.25 -6.45
N PHE A 97 -0.48 5.71 -6.32
CA PHE A 97 -0.15 6.69 -5.29
C PHE A 97 -0.55 8.08 -5.77
N PHE A 98 -1.25 8.84 -4.93
CA PHE A 98 -1.67 10.20 -5.23
C PHE A 98 -0.94 11.19 -4.32
N LEU A 99 0.07 11.84 -4.89
CA LEU A 99 1.02 12.70 -4.20
C LEU A 99 0.85 14.17 -4.58
N GLY A 100 1.39 15.04 -3.72
CA GLY A 100 1.31 16.50 -3.85
C GLY A 100 1.38 17.15 -2.47
N GLY A 101 1.78 18.42 -2.42
CA GLY A 101 1.92 19.14 -1.16
C GLY A 101 0.60 19.32 -0.39
N PRO A 102 0.66 19.70 0.90
CA PRO A 102 -0.55 20.02 1.65
C PRO A 102 -1.29 21.17 0.96
N GLY A 103 -2.60 21.06 0.70
CA GLY A 103 -3.35 22.10 -0.01
C GLY A 103 -3.31 22.01 -1.54
N SER A 104 -2.62 21.03 -2.13
CA SER A 104 -2.52 20.88 -3.60
C SER A 104 -3.83 20.49 -4.29
N GLY A 105 -4.87 20.08 -3.55
CA GLY A 105 -6.18 19.69 -4.11
C GLY A 105 -6.42 18.18 -4.23
N LYS A 106 -5.55 17.33 -3.66
CA LYS A 106 -5.68 15.85 -3.73
C LYS A 106 -7.07 15.35 -3.35
N GLY A 107 -7.59 15.74 -2.19
CA GLY A 107 -8.91 15.27 -1.72
C GLY A 107 -10.07 15.64 -2.65
N THR A 108 -9.99 16.78 -3.33
CA THR A 108 -10.99 17.19 -4.33
C THR A 108 -10.89 16.30 -5.57
N GLN A 109 -9.68 16.09 -6.07
CA GLN A 109 -9.44 15.30 -7.28
C GLN A 109 -9.66 13.80 -7.05
N SER A 110 -9.38 13.28 -5.85
CA SER A 110 -9.64 11.89 -5.50
C SER A 110 -11.13 11.59 -5.48
N ALA A 111 -11.95 12.50 -4.93
CA ALA A 111 -13.41 12.37 -4.96
C ALA A 111 -13.98 12.30 -6.39
N ASN A 112 -13.38 13.02 -7.34
CA ASN A 112 -13.75 12.93 -8.75
C ASN A 112 -13.30 11.61 -9.39
N LEU A 113 -12.06 11.17 -9.12
CA LEU A 113 -11.52 9.90 -9.61
C LEU A 113 -12.32 8.68 -9.14
N VAL A 114 -12.76 8.67 -7.88
CA VAL A 114 -13.60 7.60 -7.32
C VAL A 114 -14.88 7.41 -8.14
N LYS A 115 -15.51 8.51 -8.56
CA LYS A 115 -16.78 8.48 -9.32
C LYS A 115 -16.63 7.87 -10.71
N ASN A 116 -15.52 8.12 -11.39
CA ASN A 116 -15.39 7.82 -12.83
C ASN A 116 -14.49 6.62 -13.16
N TYR A 117 -13.62 6.19 -12.24
CA TYR A 117 -12.60 5.16 -12.52
C TYR A 117 -12.70 3.93 -11.61
N SER A 118 -13.73 3.87 -10.75
CA SER A 118 -13.97 2.82 -9.76
C SER A 118 -12.78 2.59 -8.82
N PHE A 119 -12.12 3.67 -8.41
CA PHE A 119 -11.10 3.60 -7.36
C PHE A 119 -11.75 3.46 -6.00
N VAL A 120 -11.19 2.59 -5.16
CA VAL A 120 -11.32 2.70 -3.72
C VAL A 120 -10.29 3.74 -3.26
N HIS A 121 -10.77 4.86 -2.69
CA HIS A 121 -9.90 5.91 -2.18
C HIS A 121 -9.54 5.64 -0.72
N LEU A 122 -8.24 5.58 -0.45
CA LEU A 122 -7.70 5.42 0.90
C LEU A 122 -6.79 6.62 1.19
N SER A 123 -7.18 7.44 2.16
CA SER A 123 -6.39 8.59 2.61
C SER A 123 -5.56 8.21 3.83
N ALA A 124 -4.24 8.21 3.70
CA ALA A 124 -3.36 7.90 4.81
C ALA A 124 -3.55 8.87 5.98
N GLY A 125 -3.81 10.15 5.67
CA GLY A 125 -4.10 11.16 6.69
C GLY A 125 -5.40 10.88 7.45
N ASP A 126 -6.44 10.38 6.79
CA ASP A 126 -7.72 10.11 7.44
C ASP A 126 -7.68 8.81 8.24
N LEU A 127 -6.99 7.78 7.74
CA LEU A 127 -6.71 6.55 8.51
C LEU A 127 -5.94 6.85 9.79
N LEU A 128 -4.92 7.71 9.72
CA LEU A 128 -4.18 8.15 10.90
C LEU A 128 -5.06 8.92 11.89
N ARG A 129 -5.90 9.85 11.42
CA ARG A 129 -6.82 10.60 12.29
C ARG A 129 -7.89 9.71 12.92
N ALA A 130 -8.39 8.70 12.20
CA ALA A 130 -9.31 7.72 12.76
C ALA A 130 -8.63 6.90 13.86
N GLU A 131 -7.42 6.39 13.62
CA GLU A 131 -6.63 5.67 14.62
C GLU A 131 -6.27 6.56 15.83
N GLN A 132 -6.04 7.86 15.60
CA GLN A 132 -5.72 8.83 16.65
C GLN A 132 -6.79 8.90 17.75
N VAL A 133 -8.06 8.81 17.35
CA VAL A 133 -9.22 8.97 18.25
C VAL A 133 -9.91 7.65 18.58
N ARG A 134 -9.43 6.54 18.03
CA ARG A 134 -10.02 5.22 18.26
C ARG A 134 -9.86 4.80 19.71
N GLU A 135 -10.99 4.44 20.34
CA GLU A 135 -11.01 3.96 21.72
C GLU A 135 -10.08 2.74 21.89
N GLY A 136 -9.25 2.78 22.95
CA GLY A 136 -8.29 1.72 23.23
C GLY A 136 -7.05 1.68 22.31
N SER A 137 -6.86 2.65 21.41
CA SER A 137 -5.62 2.70 20.61
C SER A 137 -4.40 3.02 21.48
N SER A 138 -3.39 2.15 21.43
CA SER A 138 -2.07 2.40 22.04
C SER A 138 -1.22 3.42 21.26
N ARG A 139 -1.63 3.79 20.04
CA ARG A 139 -0.85 4.64 19.12
C ARG A 139 -1.41 6.06 19.01
N GLY A 140 -2.61 6.32 19.53
CA GLY A 140 -3.33 7.57 19.25
C GLY A 140 -2.60 8.84 19.68
N ALA A 141 -1.97 8.83 20.86
CA ALA A 141 -1.20 9.97 21.36
C ALA A 141 0.03 10.29 20.48
N MET A 142 0.78 9.25 20.06
CA MET A 142 1.92 9.40 19.16
C MET A 142 1.48 9.97 17.80
N ILE A 143 0.39 9.45 17.23
CA ILE A 143 -0.12 9.95 15.95
C ILE A 143 -0.49 11.42 16.05
N LYS A 144 -1.17 11.83 17.14
CA LYS A 144 -1.53 13.23 17.38
C LYS A 144 -0.30 14.14 17.42
N GLU A 145 0.74 13.74 18.15
CA GLU A 145 1.98 14.51 18.24
C GLU A 145 2.62 14.70 16.85
N TYR A 146 2.78 13.62 16.09
CA TYR A 146 3.43 13.65 14.78
C TYR A 146 2.65 14.51 13.77
N ILE A 147 1.31 14.40 13.76
CA ILE A 147 0.45 15.22 12.89
C ILE A 147 0.58 16.71 13.26
N THR A 148 0.49 17.04 14.55
CA THR A 148 0.56 18.43 15.05
C THR A 148 1.91 19.07 14.70
N GLU A 149 2.99 18.31 14.81
CA GLU A 149 4.35 18.73 14.48
C GLU A 149 4.68 18.69 12.99
N GLY A 150 3.75 18.25 12.13
CA GLY A 150 3.98 18.12 10.69
C GLY A 150 5.06 17.08 10.35
N LYS A 151 5.29 16.10 11.23
CA LYS A 151 6.26 15.01 11.06
C LYS A 151 5.61 13.83 10.34
N ILE A 152 6.44 12.95 9.78
CA ILE A 152 5.98 11.70 9.17
C ILE A 152 5.85 10.63 10.25
N VAL A 153 4.63 10.11 10.44
CA VAL A 153 4.34 8.99 11.36
C VAL A 153 5.18 7.78 10.94
N PRO A 154 5.68 6.97 11.91
CA PRO A 154 6.46 5.77 11.61
C PRO A 154 5.81 4.88 10.54
N MET A 155 6.67 4.31 9.71
CA MET A 155 6.31 3.55 8.50
C MET A 155 5.34 2.42 8.81
N GLU A 156 5.64 1.60 9.82
CA GLU A 156 4.90 0.40 10.19
C GLU A 156 3.46 0.73 10.55
N VAL A 157 3.23 1.85 11.24
CA VAL A 157 1.89 2.29 11.62
C VAL A 157 1.07 2.63 10.38
N THR A 158 1.64 3.41 9.47
CA THR A 158 0.93 3.88 8.28
C THR A 158 0.67 2.74 7.29
N VAL A 159 1.66 1.86 7.07
CA VAL A 159 1.53 0.74 6.14
C VAL A 159 0.57 -0.33 6.66
N ASN A 160 0.55 -0.60 7.98
CA ASN A 160 -0.42 -1.54 8.55
C ASN A 160 -1.85 -1.01 8.40
N LEU A 161 -2.10 0.27 8.74
CA LEU A 161 -3.43 0.87 8.58
C LEU A 161 -3.92 0.83 7.13
N LEU A 162 -3.03 1.10 6.16
CA LEU A 162 -3.36 0.99 4.74
C LEU A 162 -3.62 -0.46 4.33
N SER A 163 -2.81 -1.41 4.81
CA SER A 163 -2.97 -2.83 4.50
C SER A 163 -4.29 -3.39 5.02
N ASP A 164 -4.65 -3.05 6.27
CA ASP A 164 -5.92 -3.43 6.89
C ASP A 164 -7.11 -2.87 6.09
N ALA A 165 -7.06 -1.58 5.74
CA ALA A 165 -8.11 -0.93 4.95
C ALA A 165 -8.25 -1.52 3.53
N MET A 166 -7.13 -1.87 2.88
CA MET A 166 -7.13 -2.58 1.60
C MET A 166 -7.75 -3.98 1.74
N ALA A 167 -7.38 -4.74 2.78
CA ALA A 167 -7.92 -6.07 3.05
C ALA A 167 -9.44 -6.01 3.24
N GLU A 168 -9.90 -5.12 4.11
CA GLU A 168 -11.32 -4.91 4.39
C GLU A 168 -12.09 -4.53 3.13
N SER A 169 -11.55 -3.64 2.30
CA SER A 169 -12.18 -3.26 1.03
C SER A 169 -12.28 -4.42 0.04
N LEU A 170 -11.26 -5.28 -0.03
CA LEU A 170 -11.28 -6.44 -0.94
C LEU A 170 -12.30 -7.50 -0.51
N VAL A 171 -12.57 -7.61 0.79
CA VAL A 171 -13.57 -8.53 1.34
C VAL A 171 -14.99 -7.96 1.18
N SER A 172 -15.18 -6.68 1.53
CA SER A 172 -16.49 -6.03 1.54
C SER A 172 -16.98 -5.66 0.13
N ASN A 173 -16.06 -5.27 -0.75
CA ASN A 173 -16.36 -4.79 -2.11
C ASN A 173 -15.41 -5.44 -3.13
N PRO A 174 -15.52 -6.76 -3.35
CA PRO A 174 -14.66 -7.46 -4.30
C PRO A 174 -14.87 -6.91 -5.73
N PRO A 175 -13.80 -6.84 -6.55
CA PRO A 175 -13.94 -6.40 -7.93
C PRO A 175 -14.77 -7.39 -8.75
N PRO A 176 -15.44 -6.95 -9.83
CA PRO A 176 -16.09 -7.85 -10.78
C PRO A 176 -15.14 -8.93 -11.30
N ALA A 177 -15.68 -10.13 -11.56
CA ALA A 177 -14.90 -11.25 -12.08
C ALA A 177 -14.15 -10.85 -13.37
N GLY A 178 -12.85 -11.16 -13.42
CA GLY A 178 -11.99 -10.81 -14.55
C GLY A 178 -11.46 -9.37 -14.54
N SER A 179 -11.77 -8.57 -13.51
CA SER A 179 -11.24 -7.21 -13.35
C SER A 179 -10.33 -7.08 -12.14
N LYS A 180 -9.38 -6.14 -12.21
CA LYS A 180 -8.55 -5.77 -11.05
C LYS A 180 -9.31 -4.84 -10.11
N ALA A 181 -9.14 -5.00 -8.79
CA ALA A 181 -9.45 -3.94 -7.84
C ALA A 181 -8.50 -2.76 -8.06
N ARG A 182 -8.97 -1.53 -7.83
CA ARG A 182 -8.18 -0.31 -8.02
C ARG A 182 -8.16 0.49 -6.73
N PHE A 183 -6.98 0.81 -6.22
CA PHE A 183 -6.80 1.65 -5.05
C PHE A 183 -6.11 2.96 -5.42
N LEU A 184 -6.70 4.06 -4.98
CA LEU A 184 -6.11 5.39 -5.02
C LEU A 184 -5.66 5.73 -3.61
N ILE A 185 -4.35 5.65 -3.36
CA ILE A 185 -3.76 5.89 -2.04
C ILE A 185 -3.30 7.35 -1.97
N ASP A 186 -4.07 8.18 -1.25
CA ASP A 186 -3.85 9.62 -1.11
C ASP A 186 -2.92 9.94 0.06
N GLY A 187 -1.89 10.73 -0.23
CA GLY A 187 -1.00 11.28 0.78
C GLY A 187 -0.03 10.25 1.36
N PHE A 188 0.22 9.17 0.64
CA PHE A 188 1.23 8.15 0.90
C PHE A 188 1.80 7.65 -0.44
N PRO A 189 3.09 7.29 -0.53
CA PRO A 189 4.14 7.42 0.49
C PRO A 189 4.62 8.86 0.67
N ARG A 190 5.04 9.23 1.89
CA ARG A 190 5.62 10.55 2.20
C ARG A 190 7.11 10.53 2.52
N LYS A 191 7.70 9.34 2.56
CA LYS A 191 9.12 9.08 2.78
C LYS A 191 9.53 7.83 1.99
N LEU A 192 10.79 7.70 1.62
CA LEU A 192 11.27 6.62 0.75
C LEU A 192 11.14 5.24 1.41
N ASP A 193 11.44 5.12 2.70
CA ASP A 193 11.29 3.86 3.45
C ASP A 193 9.85 3.33 3.40
N GLN A 194 8.85 4.21 3.52
CA GLN A 194 7.44 3.87 3.35
C GLN A 194 7.13 3.31 1.96
N ALA A 195 7.70 3.90 0.92
CA ALA A 195 7.51 3.46 -0.46
C ALA A 195 8.10 2.06 -0.67
N GLU A 196 9.36 1.89 -0.27
CA GLU A 196 10.10 0.62 -0.40
C GLU A 196 9.41 -0.50 0.37
N PHE A 197 9.00 -0.25 1.61
CA PHE A 197 8.34 -1.25 2.43
C PHE A 197 6.96 -1.62 1.88
N PHE A 198 6.17 -0.64 1.41
CA PHE A 198 4.86 -0.94 0.82
C PHE A 198 4.97 -1.72 -0.49
N GLU A 199 5.87 -1.33 -1.40
CA GLU A 199 6.03 -2.04 -2.67
C GLU A 199 6.56 -3.48 -2.46
N ALA A 200 7.40 -3.70 -1.44
CA ALA A 200 7.93 -5.01 -1.11
C ALA A 200 6.93 -5.91 -0.36
N SER A 201 6.13 -5.34 0.53
CA SER A 201 5.32 -6.11 1.50
C SER A 201 3.82 -6.13 1.20
N VAL A 202 3.32 -5.18 0.41
CA VAL A 202 1.89 -5.06 0.08
C VAL A 202 1.65 -5.25 -1.41
N CYS A 203 2.02 -4.27 -2.22
CA CYS A 203 1.83 -4.30 -3.67
C CYS A 203 2.68 -3.21 -4.33
N PRO A 204 3.41 -3.53 -5.43
CA PRO A 204 4.02 -2.51 -6.26
C PRO A 204 2.97 -1.53 -6.80
N SER A 205 3.33 -0.25 -6.88
CA SER A 205 2.48 0.76 -7.51
C SER A 205 2.55 0.69 -9.03
N GLU A 206 1.42 0.94 -9.69
CA GLU A 206 1.34 1.07 -11.15
C GLU A 206 1.89 2.43 -11.60
N LEU A 207 1.50 3.49 -10.87
CA LEU A 207 1.95 4.85 -11.12
C LEU A 207 1.81 5.73 -9.88
N VAL A 208 2.52 6.86 -9.93
CA VAL A 208 2.38 7.99 -9.02
C VAL A 208 1.72 9.14 -9.78
N LEU A 209 0.53 9.54 -9.37
CA LEU A 209 -0.09 10.77 -9.82
C LEU A 209 0.38 11.91 -8.90
N PHE A 210 1.04 12.92 -9.45
CA PHE A 210 1.63 14.01 -8.70
C PHE A 210 0.98 15.34 -9.06
N LEU A 211 0.31 15.97 -8.07
CA LEU A 211 -0.19 17.34 -8.20
C LEU A 211 0.92 18.34 -7.87
N ASP A 212 1.50 18.91 -8.91
CA ASP A 212 2.48 19.99 -8.83
C ASP A 212 1.76 21.32 -8.60
N CYS A 213 1.94 21.88 -7.41
CA CYS A 213 1.23 23.07 -6.96
C CYS A 213 2.23 24.05 -6.34
N PRO A 214 2.24 25.32 -6.78
CA PRO A 214 3.02 26.38 -6.12
C PRO A 214 2.66 26.53 -4.64
N GLU A 215 3.66 26.86 -3.81
CA GLU A 215 3.51 26.98 -2.35
C GLU A 215 2.52 28.07 -1.94
N ASP A 216 2.52 29.22 -2.61
CA ASP A 216 1.61 30.34 -2.37
C ASP A 216 0.14 29.96 -2.61
N VAL A 217 -0.13 29.19 -3.67
CA VAL A 217 -1.46 28.64 -3.96
C VAL A 217 -1.87 27.63 -2.89
N MET A 218 -0.95 26.75 -2.48
CA MET A 218 -1.22 25.79 -1.41
C MET A 218 -1.51 26.47 -0.08
N GLU A 219 -0.74 27.50 0.27
CA GLU A 219 -0.88 28.26 1.52
C GLU A 219 -2.25 28.94 1.59
N SER A 220 -2.64 29.65 0.53
CA SER A 220 -3.96 30.29 0.41
C SER A 220 -5.10 29.29 0.60
N ARG A 221 -4.99 28.10 -0.01
CA ARG A 221 -6.00 27.03 0.12
C ARG A 221 -6.06 26.44 1.54
N LEU A 222 -4.92 26.29 2.22
CA LEU A 222 -4.87 25.76 3.58
C LEU A 222 -5.47 26.71 4.60
N LEU A 223 -5.17 28.01 4.50
CA LEU A 223 -5.73 29.05 5.37
C LEU A 223 -7.26 29.08 5.27
N LYS A 224 -7.79 29.12 4.04
CA LYS A 224 -9.25 29.06 3.80
C LYS A 224 -9.90 27.77 4.33
N ARG A 225 -9.18 26.65 4.29
CA ARG A 225 -9.69 25.37 4.83
C ARG A 225 -9.65 25.34 6.36
N GLY A 226 -8.68 26.00 6.99
CA GLY A 226 -8.60 26.14 8.44
C GLY A 226 -9.84 26.84 9.03
N GLU A 227 -10.42 27.78 8.30
CA GLU A 227 -11.64 28.51 8.69
C GLU A 227 -12.89 27.62 8.76
N THR A 228 -12.91 26.48 8.05
CA THR A 228 -14.14 25.71 7.81
C THR A 228 -14.08 24.24 8.24
N SER A 229 -12.89 23.64 8.34
CA SER A 229 -12.74 22.18 8.45
C SER A 229 -12.50 21.64 9.87
N GLY A 230 -12.21 22.50 10.84
CA GLY A 230 -11.89 22.06 12.22
C GLY A 230 -10.59 21.26 12.32
N ARG A 231 -9.66 21.40 11.36
CA ARG A 231 -8.35 20.74 11.38
C ARG A 231 -7.34 21.54 12.19
N ASP A 232 -6.93 20.99 13.33
CA ASP A 232 -5.94 21.61 14.23
C ASP A 232 -4.60 21.92 13.53
N ASP A 233 -4.24 21.17 12.48
CA ASP A 233 -2.99 21.29 11.73
C ASP A 233 -3.03 22.28 10.54
N ASP A 234 -4.13 23.01 10.35
CA ASP A 234 -4.31 24.03 9.32
C ASP A 234 -4.09 25.47 9.86
N ASN A 235 -3.15 25.64 10.79
CA ASN A 235 -2.68 26.96 11.27
C ASN A 235 -1.34 27.36 10.63
N ALA A 236 -1.00 28.66 10.60
CA ALA A 236 0.19 29.17 9.90
C ALA A 236 1.50 28.49 10.32
N ALA A 237 1.69 28.19 11.61
CA ALA A 237 2.91 27.53 12.09
C ALA A 237 3.00 26.08 11.60
N SER A 238 1.91 25.31 11.71
CA SER A 238 1.84 23.92 11.21
C SER A 238 1.93 23.84 9.69
N ILE A 239 1.37 24.80 8.95
CA ILE A 239 1.46 24.88 7.48
C ILE A 239 2.92 24.95 7.04
N ARG A 240 3.72 25.86 7.64
CA ARG A 240 5.15 25.98 7.31
C ARG A 240 5.95 24.71 7.62
N LYS A 241 5.67 24.05 8.75
CA LYS A 241 6.27 22.75 9.07
C LYS A 241 5.92 21.70 8.00
N ARG A 242 4.66 21.65 7.56
CA ARG A 242 4.20 20.69 6.55
C ARG A 242 4.80 20.94 5.16
N PHE A 243 4.99 22.19 4.76
CA PHE A 243 5.71 22.50 3.52
C PHE A 243 7.16 22.06 3.58
N ARG A 244 7.85 22.36 4.69
CA ARG A 244 9.24 21.91 4.89
C ARG A 244 9.34 20.39 4.80
N THR A 245 8.53 19.65 5.56
CA THR A 245 8.52 18.18 5.52
C THR A 245 8.21 17.65 4.13
N PHE A 246 7.28 18.28 3.41
CA PHE A 246 6.96 17.87 2.04
C PHE A 246 8.17 18.01 1.11
N VAL A 247 8.86 19.16 1.12
CA VAL A 247 10.05 19.39 0.27
C VAL A 247 11.21 18.49 0.69
N GLU A 248 11.50 18.40 1.99
CA GLU A 248 12.68 17.67 2.49
C GLU A 248 12.50 16.15 2.45
N THR A 249 11.28 15.64 2.64
CA THR A 249 11.03 14.20 2.84
C THR A 249 10.17 13.58 1.74
N SER A 250 9.12 14.27 1.28
CA SER A 250 8.17 13.68 0.32
C SER A 250 8.57 13.91 -1.14
N MET A 251 9.18 15.04 -1.50
CA MET A 251 9.67 15.27 -2.86
C MET A 251 10.72 14.24 -3.31
N PRO A 252 11.69 13.81 -2.47
CA PRO A 252 12.61 12.72 -2.81
C PRO A 252 11.91 11.43 -3.27
N VAL A 253 10.71 11.16 -2.76
CA VAL A 253 9.89 10.02 -3.19
C VAL A 253 9.40 10.21 -4.62
N VAL A 254 8.88 11.40 -4.94
CA VAL A 254 8.46 11.75 -6.30
C VAL A 254 9.65 11.64 -7.27
N GLU A 255 10.83 12.14 -6.88
CA GLU A 255 12.04 12.04 -7.70
C GLU A 255 12.50 10.59 -7.92
N ALA A 256 12.37 9.72 -6.92
CA ALA A 256 12.70 8.30 -7.06
C ALA A 256 11.78 7.62 -8.10
N PHE A 257 10.45 7.77 -7.94
CA PHE A 257 9.50 7.21 -8.90
C PHE A 257 9.59 7.84 -10.29
N ARG A 258 10.04 9.11 -10.40
CA ARG A 258 10.25 9.76 -11.70
C ARG A 258 11.40 9.11 -12.47
N LYS A 259 12.46 8.69 -11.79
CA LYS A 259 13.57 7.93 -12.40
C LYS A 259 13.14 6.56 -12.92
N GLU A 260 12.06 6.01 -12.36
CA GLU A 260 11.44 4.75 -12.79
C GLU A 260 10.37 4.95 -13.89
N ASP A 261 10.19 6.18 -14.40
CA ASP A 261 9.12 6.53 -15.35
C ASP A 261 7.72 6.18 -14.85
N LYS A 262 7.48 6.24 -13.53
CA LYS A 262 6.17 5.96 -12.90
C LYS A 262 5.35 7.22 -12.59
N VAL A 263 5.89 8.42 -12.80
CA VAL A 263 5.24 9.68 -12.36
C VAL A 263 4.46 10.33 -13.49
N VAL A 264 3.16 10.55 -13.26
CA VAL A 264 2.30 11.44 -14.03
C VAL A 264 2.21 12.76 -13.28
N THR A 265 2.83 13.82 -13.82
CA THR A 265 2.79 15.16 -13.20
C THR A 265 1.65 15.99 -13.79
N VAL A 266 0.83 16.56 -12.92
CA VAL A 266 -0.28 17.45 -13.29
C VAL A 266 -0.13 18.77 -12.57
N LYS A 267 -0.16 19.88 -13.33
CA LYS A 267 -0.20 21.22 -12.74
C LYS A 267 -1.53 21.41 -12.02
N ALA A 268 -1.48 21.70 -10.73
CA ALA A 268 -2.64 21.89 -9.87
C ALA A 268 -3.00 23.38 -9.68
N THR A 269 -2.72 24.18 -10.70
CA THR A 269 -3.09 25.59 -10.84
C THR A 269 -4.29 25.70 -11.78
N GLY A 270 -5.31 26.48 -11.42
CA GLY A 270 -6.53 26.64 -12.21
C GLY A 270 -7.79 26.19 -11.47
N SER A 271 -8.88 26.04 -12.23
CA SER A 271 -10.15 25.54 -11.72
C SER A 271 -10.10 24.04 -11.41
N VAL A 272 -11.05 23.56 -10.60
CA VAL A 272 -11.15 22.14 -10.24
C VAL A 272 -11.30 21.26 -11.47
N ASP A 273 -12.09 21.70 -12.45
CA ASP A 273 -12.40 20.95 -13.67
C ASP A 273 -11.20 20.88 -14.61
N GLU A 274 -10.49 21.99 -14.84
CA GLU A 274 -9.27 22.00 -15.67
C GLU A 274 -8.18 21.06 -15.13
N VAL A 275 -7.98 21.08 -13.81
CA VAL A 275 -7.04 20.17 -13.15
C VAL A 275 -7.52 18.72 -13.29
N TYR A 276 -8.84 18.47 -13.17
CA TYR A 276 -9.39 17.13 -13.31
C TYR A 276 -9.25 16.58 -14.73
N GLU A 277 -9.52 17.39 -15.77
CA GLU A 277 -9.30 16.98 -17.16
C GLU A 277 -7.84 16.60 -17.40
N SER A 278 -6.90 17.35 -16.83
CA SER A 278 -5.47 17.04 -16.90
C SER A 278 -5.12 15.74 -16.17
N VAL A 279 -5.73 15.49 -15.00
CA VAL A 279 -5.60 14.22 -14.26
C VAL A 279 -6.10 13.05 -15.11
N LYS A 280 -7.29 13.16 -15.71
CA LYS A 280 -7.87 12.11 -16.58
C LYS A 280 -6.95 11.80 -17.74
N ALA A 281 -6.52 12.83 -18.48
CA ALA A 281 -5.60 12.66 -19.60
C ALA A 281 -4.31 11.93 -19.19
N GLY A 282 -3.76 12.28 -18.02
CA GLY A 282 -2.55 11.66 -17.49
C GLY A 282 -2.72 10.17 -17.13
N ILE A 283 -3.80 9.78 -16.46
CA ILE A 283 -4.03 8.37 -16.08
C ILE A 283 -4.44 7.51 -17.27
N GLU A 284 -5.20 8.07 -18.23
CA GLU A 284 -5.61 7.36 -19.44
C GLU A 284 -4.44 7.12 -20.40
N ALA A 285 -3.50 8.05 -20.50
CA ALA A 285 -2.25 7.86 -21.23
C ALA A 285 -1.41 6.69 -20.68
N ARG A 286 -1.64 6.30 -19.42
CA ARG A 286 -1.01 5.15 -18.76
C ARG A 286 -1.87 3.88 -18.79
N GLY A 287 -2.96 3.87 -19.56
CA GLY A 287 -3.85 2.72 -19.73
C GLY A 287 -4.88 2.52 -18.61
N LEU A 288 -5.02 3.49 -17.70
CA LEU A 288 -6.07 3.48 -16.67
C LEU A 288 -7.31 4.23 -17.17
N HIS A 289 -8.18 3.51 -17.89
CA HIS A 289 -9.43 4.05 -18.41
C HIS A 289 -10.58 4.02 -17.39
N ALA A 290 -11.55 4.91 -17.59
CA ALA A 290 -12.81 4.97 -16.86
C ALA A 290 -13.56 3.63 -16.91
N ARG A 291 -14.41 3.38 -15.90
CA ARG A 291 -15.18 2.14 -15.75
C ARG A 291 -16.63 2.45 -15.38
#